data_AF-A0A1R2AW78-F1
#
_entry.id   AF-A0A1R2AW78-F1
#
_cell.length_a   1.000
_cell.length_b   1.000
_cell.length_c   1.000
_cell.angle_alpha   90.00
_cell.angle_beta   90.00
_cell.angle_gamma   90.00
#
_symmetry.space_group_name_H-M   'P 1'
#
loop_
_entity.id
_entity.type
_entity.pdbx_description
1 polymer ?
#
loop_
_entity_poly.entity_id
_entity_poly.type
_entity_poly.pdbx_seq_one_letter_code
_entity_poly.pdbx_strand_id
1 'polypeptide(L)'
;MDPSDGKVSDIDEFLSLDDNEESKSLKGDNVNISIDGQSDRNTFDTTTEMPQNKPRGRKKIRITKVLEEFCCQDSDKIPKKEYVITSMIRGLKKGFRNISSGITPSNSCIVAIDNKSEEEGKILNYLKKIYLQNPEMIEKMASTKNVSIVDGAKNTKSKAKGNKCYTNSCCQEFFSNSYMQDAFFKLIQLIYTGFNCDRCCSRFRFRCCAQGKNSFHTDGCKIKWKNLYKYFKKHFLNDLNIKRLPSAIFEDSEINS
;
A
#
# COMPACT_ATOMS: atom_id res chain seq x y z
N MET A 1 36.55 26.86 -0.53
CA MET A 1 35.60 26.55 0.55
C MET A 1 34.23 26.87 -0.01
N ASP A 2 33.59 25.88 -0.61
CA ASP A 2 32.22 26.02 -1.13
C ASP A 2 31.28 25.24 -0.22
N PRO A 3 30.17 25.85 0.24
CA PRO A 3 29.21 25.20 1.11
C PRO A 3 28.35 24.27 0.26
N SER A 4 28.58 22.96 0.40
CA SER A 4 27.66 21.94 -0.08
C SER A 4 26.40 21.96 0.78
N ASP A 5 25.39 22.72 0.36
CA ASP A 5 24.04 22.65 0.90
C ASP A 5 23.47 21.25 0.66
N GLY A 6 23.38 20.48 1.74
CA GLY A 6 22.70 19.20 1.77
C GLY A 6 21.21 19.40 1.60
N LYS A 7 20.72 19.28 0.37
CA LYS A 7 19.29 19.11 0.11
C LYS A 7 18.82 17.81 0.77
N VAL A 8 18.13 17.97 1.89
CA VAL A 8 17.29 16.91 2.47
C VAL A 8 16.30 16.48 1.40
N SER A 9 16.13 15.17 1.18
CA SER A 9 15.24 14.67 0.14
C SER A 9 13.81 15.15 0.40
N ASP A 10 13.10 15.62 -0.63
CA ASP A 10 11.70 16.08 -0.53
C ASP A 10 10.77 15.00 0.10
N ILE A 11 11.21 13.74 0.07
CA ILE A 11 10.54 12.60 0.71
C ILE A 11 10.65 12.68 2.23
N ASP A 12 11.80 13.07 2.79
CA ASP A 12 11.99 13.15 4.24
C ASP A 12 11.25 14.35 4.83
N GLU A 13 11.15 15.48 4.12
CA GLU A 13 10.30 16.62 4.52
C GLU A 13 8.81 16.27 4.47
N PHE A 14 8.37 15.49 3.46
CA PHE A 14 7.01 14.98 3.40
C PHE A 14 6.65 14.02 4.56
N LEU A 15 7.65 13.36 5.15
CA LEU A 15 7.49 12.38 6.22
C LEU A 15 7.75 12.92 7.63
N SER A 16 8.52 13.99 7.78
CA SER A 16 8.98 14.51 9.08
C SER A 16 7.93 15.30 9.88
N LEU A 17 6.79 15.64 9.29
CA LEU A 17 5.80 16.50 9.94
C LEU A 17 4.79 15.81 10.90
N ASP A 18 4.80 14.48 11.09
CA ASP A 18 3.64 13.79 11.70
C ASP A 18 3.90 12.69 12.74
N ASP A 19 5.12 12.47 13.24
CA ASP A 19 5.36 11.37 14.20
C ASP A 19 5.05 11.73 15.67
N ASN A 20 4.39 12.87 15.96
CA ASN A 20 4.14 13.35 17.33
C ASN A 20 2.70 13.22 17.87
N GLU A 21 1.74 12.61 17.15
CA GLU A 21 0.36 12.45 17.66
C GLU A 21 -0.21 11.04 17.42
N GLU A 22 0.26 10.05 18.18
CA GLU A 22 -0.64 8.94 18.57
C GLU A 22 -0.09 8.15 19.77
N SER A 23 -0.19 8.74 20.96
CA SER A 23 -0.06 8.02 22.23
C SER A 23 -0.89 8.72 23.32
N LYS A 24 -2.20 8.79 23.14
CA LYS A 24 -3.12 8.97 24.27
C LYS A 24 -3.93 7.69 24.47
N SER A 25 -3.35 6.87 25.35
CA SER A 25 -3.99 5.74 26.02
C SER A 25 -5.25 6.24 26.73
N LEU A 26 -6.41 5.73 26.31
CA LEU A 26 -7.63 5.75 27.11
C LEU A 26 -7.45 4.75 28.25
N LYS A 27 -6.90 5.22 29.38
CA LYS A 27 -7.15 4.60 30.68
C LYS A 27 -8.44 5.22 31.22
N GLY A 28 -9.44 4.36 31.38
CA GLY A 28 -10.66 4.71 32.08
C GLY A 28 -10.39 4.72 33.58
N ASP A 29 -10.70 5.85 34.21
CA ASP A 29 -10.81 5.93 35.65
C ASP A 29 -12.30 6.01 36.01
N ASN A 30 -12.76 4.92 36.62
CA ASN A 30 -14.02 4.83 37.35
C ASN A 30 -13.93 5.72 38.59
N VAL A 31 -14.71 6.78 38.64
CA VAL A 31 -14.98 7.51 39.88
C VAL A 31 -16.43 7.28 40.26
N ASN A 32 -16.62 6.40 41.26
CA ASN A 32 -17.83 6.26 42.04
C ASN A 32 -17.98 7.48 42.95
N ILE A 33 -19.06 8.25 42.81
CA ILE A 33 -19.54 9.15 43.86
C ILE A 33 -21.02 8.85 44.10
N SER A 34 -21.32 8.46 45.33
CA SER A 34 -22.64 8.16 45.86
C SER A 34 -23.35 9.41 46.42
N ILE A 35 -24.62 9.53 46.01
CA ILE A 35 -25.84 9.68 46.84
C ILE A 35 -26.03 10.93 47.70
N ASP A 36 -27.08 11.70 47.35
CA ASP A 36 -28.25 12.13 48.17
C ASP A 36 -28.91 13.33 47.43
N GLY A 37 -30.21 13.51 47.24
CA GLY A 37 -31.43 12.85 47.65
C GLY A 37 -32.62 13.74 47.20
N GLN A 38 -33.84 13.18 47.24
CA GLN A 38 -35.16 13.83 47.01
C GLN A 38 -35.51 14.25 45.57
N SER A 39 -36.75 14.31 45.10
CA SER A 39 -38.06 13.72 45.40
C SER A 39 -38.93 14.21 44.24
N ASP A 40 -39.69 13.33 43.59
CA ASP A 40 -41.09 13.54 43.17
C ASP A 40 -41.47 12.82 41.86
N ARG A 41 -42.47 11.93 42.03
CA ARG A 41 -43.62 11.64 41.16
C ARG A 41 -43.47 11.96 39.66
N ASN A 42 -43.45 10.92 38.83
CA ASN A 42 -44.60 10.52 37.99
C ASN A 42 -44.20 9.60 36.82
N THR A 43 -45.17 8.77 36.45
CA THR A 43 -45.35 8.07 35.16
C THR A 43 -44.51 6.81 34.92
N PHE A 44 -45.11 5.70 35.33
CA PHE A 44 -44.88 4.38 34.74
C PHE A 44 -45.38 4.41 33.30
N ASP A 45 -44.48 4.56 32.34
CA ASP A 45 -44.71 4.18 30.95
C ASP A 45 -43.66 3.13 30.59
N THR A 46 -44.01 1.86 30.81
CA THR A 46 -43.18 0.72 30.46
C THR A 46 -43.25 0.52 28.95
N THR A 47 -42.56 1.39 28.22
CA THR A 47 -42.21 1.11 26.82
C THR A 47 -41.08 0.08 26.86
N THR A 48 -41.44 -1.19 26.70
CA THR A 48 -40.50 -2.29 26.49
C THR A 48 -39.68 -1.98 25.24
N GLU A 49 -38.51 -1.36 25.41
CA GLU A 49 -37.55 -1.12 24.34
C GLU A 49 -37.09 -2.47 23.79
N MET A 50 -37.62 -2.87 22.64
CA MET A 50 -37.13 -4.04 21.93
C MET A 50 -35.66 -3.78 21.56
N PRO A 51 -34.73 -4.69 21.90
CA PRO A 51 -33.32 -4.52 21.59
C PRO A 51 -33.16 -4.43 20.07
N GLN A 52 -32.80 -3.23 19.58
CA GLN A 52 -32.47 -3.02 18.18
C GLN A 52 -31.25 -3.86 17.84
N ASN A 53 -31.48 -5.01 17.20
CA ASN A 53 -30.48 -5.87 16.62
C ASN A 53 -29.70 -5.09 15.55
N LYS A 54 -28.67 -4.35 15.96
CA LYS A 54 -27.71 -3.76 15.03
C LYS A 54 -27.11 -4.92 14.24
N PRO A 55 -27.25 -4.94 12.90
CA PRO A 55 -26.70 -6.02 12.10
C PRO A 55 -25.19 -6.10 12.36
N ARG A 56 -24.73 -7.28 12.82
CA ARG A 56 -23.31 -7.57 13.04
C ARG A 56 -22.58 -7.65 11.69
N GLY A 57 -22.34 -6.48 11.09
CA GLY A 57 -21.54 -6.37 9.89
C GLY A 57 -20.09 -6.75 10.17
N ARG A 58 -19.45 -7.41 9.21
CA ARG A 58 -17.99 -7.66 9.25
C ARG A 58 -17.27 -6.32 9.35
N LYS A 59 -16.40 -6.16 10.36
CA LYS A 59 -15.55 -4.97 10.51
C LYS A 59 -14.74 -4.75 9.24
N LYS A 60 -14.80 -3.55 8.67
CA LYS A 60 -13.99 -3.16 7.50
C LYS A 60 -12.50 -3.21 7.89
N ILE A 61 -11.70 -3.84 7.03
CA ILE A 61 -10.23 -3.88 7.14
C ILE A 61 -9.63 -2.50 6.83
N ARG A 62 -8.41 -2.24 7.32
CA ARG A 62 -7.77 -0.92 7.27
C ARG A 62 -7.63 -0.40 5.84
N ILE A 63 -7.11 -1.23 4.93
CA ILE A 63 -6.95 -0.82 3.53
C ILE A 63 -8.27 -0.41 2.87
N THR A 64 -9.37 -1.06 3.21
CA THR A 64 -10.68 -0.72 2.62
C THR A 64 -11.12 0.68 3.04
N LYS A 65 -10.86 1.07 4.30
CA LYS A 65 -11.14 2.44 4.76
C LYS A 65 -10.30 3.48 4.01
N VAL A 66 -9.02 3.19 3.79
CA VAL A 66 -8.14 4.10 3.04
C VAL A 66 -8.57 4.20 1.57
N LEU A 67 -8.91 3.08 0.93
CA LEU A 67 -9.32 3.06 -0.48
C LEU A 67 -10.70 3.70 -0.72
N GLU A 68 -11.56 3.77 0.29
CA GLU A 68 -12.86 4.49 0.22
C GLU A 68 -12.70 5.98 -0.11
N GLU A 69 -11.53 6.56 0.13
CA GLU A 69 -11.23 7.95 -0.21
C GLU A 69 -10.87 8.15 -1.70
N PHE A 70 -10.76 7.07 -2.48
CA PHE A 70 -10.36 7.05 -3.88
C PHE A 70 -11.47 6.53 -4.81
N CYS A 71 -11.31 6.79 -6.11
CA CYS A 71 -12.20 6.28 -7.15
C CYS A 71 -11.40 5.70 -8.33
N CYS A 72 -11.97 4.72 -9.03
CA CYS A 72 -11.37 4.16 -10.25
C CYS A 72 -11.25 5.21 -11.37
N GLN A 73 -10.32 4.99 -12.30
CA GLN A 73 -10.09 5.92 -13.40
C GLN A 73 -11.26 5.99 -14.40
N ASP A 74 -12.01 4.90 -14.55
CA ASP A 74 -13.10 4.80 -15.53
C ASP A 74 -14.49 4.78 -14.87
N SER A 75 -14.57 4.93 -13.53
CA SER A 75 -15.83 4.96 -12.80
C SER A 75 -15.67 5.53 -11.39
N ASP A 76 -16.73 6.06 -10.80
CA ASP A 76 -16.74 6.52 -9.41
C ASP A 76 -16.77 5.38 -8.37
N LYS A 77 -16.40 4.16 -8.78
CA LYS A 77 -16.31 3.00 -7.89
C LYS A 77 -15.03 3.05 -7.07
N ILE A 78 -15.11 2.55 -5.84
CA ILE A 78 -13.96 2.40 -4.94
C ILE A 78 -12.98 1.34 -5.52
N PRO A 79 -11.67 1.62 -5.57
CA PRO A 79 -10.67 0.63 -5.96
C PRO A 79 -10.70 -0.59 -5.05
N LYS A 80 -10.73 -1.79 -5.64
CA LYS A 80 -10.68 -3.04 -4.85
C LYS A 80 -9.25 -3.32 -4.40
N LYS A 81 -9.06 -3.67 -3.13
CA LYS A 81 -7.74 -3.98 -2.56
C LYS A 81 -7.00 -5.06 -3.36
N GLU A 82 -7.72 -6.07 -3.84
CA GLU A 82 -7.13 -7.21 -4.54
C GLU A 82 -6.49 -6.71 -5.83
N TYR A 83 -7.11 -5.77 -6.53
CA TYR A 83 -6.56 -5.19 -7.77
C TYR A 83 -5.34 -4.32 -7.50
N VAL A 84 -5.34 -3.53 -6.42
CA VAL A 84 -4.18 -2.72 -6.05
C VAL A 84 -2.97 -3.61 -5.76
N ILE A 85 -3.14 -4.64 -4.93
CA ILE A 85 -2.06 -5.57 -4.57
C ILE A 85 -1.60 -6.37 -5.80
N THR A 86 -2.55 -6.85 -6.60
CA THR A 86 -2.28 -7.53 -7.87
C THR A 86 -1.42 -6.67 -8.80
N SER A 87 -1.78 -5.39 -8.94
CA SER A 87 -1.05 -4.44 -9.79
C SER A 87 0.40 -4.28 -9.32
N MET A 88 0.63 -4.19 -8.01
CA MET A 88 1.98 -4.11 -7.44
C MET A 88 2.79 -5.36 -7.69
N ILE A 89 2.24 -6.55 -7.42
CA ILE A 89 2.92 -7.82 -7.67
C ILE A 89 3.25 -7.95 -9.16
N ARG A 90 2.29 -7.69 -10.05
CA ARG A 90 2.51 -7.71 -11.51
C ARG A 90 3.59 -6.72 -11.93
N GLY A 91 3.59 -5.54 -11.31
CA GLY A 91 4.61 -4.52 -11.46
C GLY A 91 6.01 -5.02 -11.14
N LEU A 92 6.20 -5.54 -9.93
CA LEU A 92 7.48 -6.12 -9.48
C LEU A 92 7.96 -7.24 -10.39
N LYS A 93 7.07 -8.20 -10.70
CA LYS A 93 7.41 -9.29 -11.63
C LYS A 93 7.84 -8.77 -13.00
N LYS A 94 7.15 -7.76 -13.53
CA LYS A 94 7.54 -7.10 -14.79
C LYS A 94 8.88 -6.40 -14.67
N GLY A 95 9.12 -5.70 -13.57
CA GLY A 95 10.39 -5.03 -13.27
C GLY A 95 11.56 -6.01 -13.27
N PHE A 96 11.43 -7.15 -12.58
CA PHE A 96 12.48 -8.17 -12.55
C PHE A 96 12.72 -8.83 -13.92
N ARG A 97 11.69 -9.09 -14.71
CA ARG A 97 11.89 -9.58 -16.09
C ARG A 97 12.64 -8.57 -16.96
N ASN A 98 12.31 -7.28 -16.83
CA ASN A 98 13.01 -6.22 -17.52
C ASN A 98 14.49 -6.15 -17.08
N ILE A 99 14.77 -6.24 -15.78
CA ILE A 99 16.14 -6.29 -15.23
C ILE A 99 16.91 -7.49 -15.79
N SER A 100 16.32 -8.68 -15.79
CA SER A 100 16.90 -9.91 -16.35
C SER A 100 17.25 -9.75 -17.84
N SER A 101 16.42 -9.01 -18.59
CA SER A 101 16.66 -8.70 -20.01
C SER A 101 17.59 -7.50 -20.26
N GLY A 102 18.10 -6.85 -19.20
CA GLY A 102 18.90 -5.62 -19.32
C GLY A 102 18.11 -4.39 -19.79
N ILE A 103 16.77 -4.43 -19.73
CA ILE A 103 15.89 -3.36 -20.19
C ILE A 103 15.49 -2.48 -19.01
N THR A 104 15.65 -1.16 -19.14
CA THR A 104 15.07 -0.23 -18.17
C THR A 104 13.57 -0.13 -18.39
N PRO A 105 12.72 -0.32 -17.35
CA PRO A 105 11.28 -0.17 -17.50
C PRO A 105 10.90 1.27 -17.91
N SER A 106 10.49 1.44 -19.17
CA SER A 106 9.93 2.69 -19.68
C SER A 106 8.41 2.55 -19.87
N ASN A 107 7.69 3.65 -19.61
CA ASN A 107 6.27 3.86 -19.87
C ASN A 107 5.24 2.95 -19.15
N SER A 108 4.14 3.60 -18.73
CA SER A 108 2.81 3.02 -18.39
C SER A 108 2.76 1.83 -17.43
N CYS A 109 3.79 1.61 -16.60
CA CYS A 109 3.75 0.61 -15.54
C CYS A 109 4.17 1.19 -14.20
N ILE A 110 3.72 0.55 -13.12
CA ILE A 110 3.98 1.00 -11.74
C ILE A 110 5.48 1.05 -11.41
N VAL A 111 6.31 0.27 -12.12
CA VAL A 111 7.78 0.23 -12.00
C VAL A 111 8.52 1.07 -13.05
N ALA A 112 7.84 1.95 -13.80
CA ALA A 112 8.50 2.80 -14.79
C ALA A 112 9.57 3.69 -14.12
N ILE A 113 10.68 3.95 -14.80
CA ILE A 113 11.78 4.77 -14.28
C ILE A 113 11.94 5.99 -15.18
N ASP A 114 12.00 7.18 -14.59
CA ASP A 114 12.51 8.36 -15.26
C ASP A 114 14.05 8.35 -15.22
N ASN A 115 14.68 8.19 -16.38
CA ASN A 115 16.14 8.17 -16.52
C ASN A 115 16.80 9.49 -16.13
N LYS A 116 16.04 10.59 -16.02
CA LYS A 116 16.55 11.89 -15.56
C LYS A 116 16.56 12.02 -14.05
N SER A 117 15.83 11.15 -13.33
CA SER A 117 15.76 11.17 -11.88
C SER A 117 16.83 10.28 -11.26
N GLU A 118 17.79 10.91 -10.59
CA GLU A 118 18.86 10.20 -9.87
C GLU A 118 18.29 9.28 -8.77
N GLU A 119 17.25 9.74 -8.06
CA GLU A 119 16.58 8.97 -7.00
C GLU A 119 15.92 7.70 -7.56
N GLU A 120 15.23 7.80 -8.70
CA GLU A 120 14.65 6.62 -9.35
C GLU A 120 15.73 5.67 -9.87
N GLY A 121 16.84 6.21 -10.37
CA GLY A 121 18.03 5.44 -10.73
C GLY A 121 18.60 4.65 -9.55
N LYS A 122 18.72 5.27 -8.36
CA LYS A 122 19.14 4.59 -7.12
C LYS A 122 18.20 3.44 -6.75
N ILE A 123 16.88 3.65 -6.87
CA ILE A 123 15.89 2.59 -6.62
C ILE A 123 16.01 1.44 -7.63
N LEU A 124 16.17 1.75 -8.92
CA LEU A 124 16.38 0.73 -9.95
C LEU A 124 17.64 -0.08 -9.67
N ASN A 125 18.74 0.58 -9.31
CA ASN A 125 20.00 -0.10 -8.97
C ASN A 125 19.83 -1.00 -7.73
N TYR A 126 19.06 -0.57 -6.74
CA TYR A 126 18.71 -1.41 -5.60
C TYR A 126 17.91 -2.66 -6.03
N LEU A 127 16.91 -2.50 -6.91
CA LEU A 127 16.16 -3.65 -7.45
C LEU A 127 17.05 -4.60 -8.28
N LYS A 128 18.04 -4.06 -9.01
CA LYS A 128 19.06 -4.87 -9.68
C LYS A 128 19.90 -5.66 -8.68
N LYS A 129 20.32 -5.05 -7.57
CA LYS A 129 21.05 -5.75 -6.48
C LYS A 129 20.21 -6.91 -5.92
N ILE A 130 18.92 -6.69 -5.66
CA ILE A 130 17.99 -7.75 -5.23
C ILE A 130 18.02 -8.91 -6.22
N TYR A 131 17.88 -8.61 -7.52
CA TYR A 131 17.90 -9.62 -8.57
C TYR A 131 19.22 -10.41 -8.62
N LEU A 132 20.36 -9.71 -8.59
CA LEU A 132 21.69 -10.32 -8.71
C LEU A 132 22.06 -11.22 -7.52
N GLN A 133 21.53 -10.96 -6.33
CA GLN A 133 21.78 -11.80 -5.15
C GLN A 133 21.09 -13.16 -5.23
N ASN A 134 19.95 -13.27 -5.91
CA ASN A 134 19.23 -14.55 -6.04
C ASN A 134 18.39 -14.64 -7.33
N PRO A 135 19.05 -14.70 -8.52
CA PRO A 135 18.36 -14.60 -9.80
C PRO A 135 17.39 -15.76 -10.03
N GLU A 136 17.77 -17.01 -9.71
CA GLU A 136 16.94 -18.19 -9.94
C GLU A 136 15.61 -18.14 -9.17
N MET A 137 15.66 -17.76 -7.89
CA MET A 137 14.47 -17.61 -7.06
C MET A 137 13.57 -16.49 -7.59
N ILE A 138 14.15 -15.35 -7.95
CA ILE A 138 13.40 -14.20 -8.44
C ILE A 138 12.78 -14.48 -9.80
N GLU A 139 13.47 -15.17 -10.70
CA GLU A 139 12.92 -15.61 -11.99
C GLU A 139 11.76 -16.58 -11.80
N LYS A 140 11.90 -17.54 -10.88
CA LYS A 140 10.80 -18.46 -10.53
C LYS A 140 9.58 -17.70 -10.01
N MET A 141 9.77 -16.68 -9.17
CA MET A 141 8.69 -15.84 -8.66
C MET A 141 8.11 -14.89 -9.72
N ALA A 142 8.95 -14.35 -10.62
CA ALA A 142 8.58 -13.42 -11.69
C ALA A 142 7.94 -14.11 -12.90
N SER A 143 8.11 -15.43 -13.01
CA SER A 143 7.57 -16.25 -14.09
C SER A 143 6.05 -16.15 -14.19
N THR A 144 5.56 -16.05 -15.42
CA THR A 144 4.14 -16.04 -15.76
C THR A 144 3.56 -17.45 -15.90
N LYS A 145 4.39 -18.51 -15.90
CA LYS A 145 3.94 -19.89 -16.06
C LYS A 145 3.03 -20.37 -14.91
N ASN A 146 3.14 -19.72 -13.74
CA ASN A 146 2.28 -19.98 -12.57
C ASN A 146 1.05 -19.04 -12.49
N VAL A 147 0.77 -18.23 -13.52
CA VAL A 147 -0.32 -17.24 -13.46
C VAL A 147 -1.65 -17.94 -13.68
N SER A 148 -2.41 -18.06 -12.60
CA SER A 148 -3.84 -18.36 -12.65
C SER A 148 -4.57 -17.35 -13.53
N ILE A 149 -5.51 -17.86 -14.31
CA ILE A 149 -6.40 -17.11 -15.20
C ILE A 149 -7.15 -16.04 -14.39
N VAL A 150 -6.70 -14.80 -14.48
CA VAL A 150 -7.48 -13.64 -14.06
C VAL A 150 -7.39 -12.64 -15.20
N ASP A 151 -8.55 -12.46 -15.83
CA ASP A 151 -8.90 -11.52 -16.91
C ASP A 151 -8.83 -12.11 -18.35
N GLY A 152 -9.99 -12.55 -18.86
CA GLY A 152 -10.27 -12.58 -20.31
C GLY A 152 -10.47 -13.95 -20.99
N ALA A 153 -9.95 -15.06 -20.46
CA ALA A 153 -10.05 -16.35 -21.16
C ALA A 153 -11.40 -17.05 -20.91
N LYS A 154 -12.46 -16.60 -21.60
CA LYS A 154 -13.78 -17.27 -21.61
C LYS A 154 -13.84 -18.53 -22.49
N ASN A 155 -12.82 -18.84 -23.30
CA ASN A 155 -12.98 -19.80 -24.42
C ASN A 155 -12.07 -21.03 -24.45
N THR A 156 -11.27 -21.33 -23.43
CA THR A 156 -10.53 -22.62 -23.38
C THR A 156 -11.18 -23.58 -22.40
N LYS A 157 -11.77 -24.65 -22.95
CA LYS A 157 -12.53 -25.72 -22.26
C LYS A 157 -11.72 -26.57 -21.26
N SER A 158 -10.48 -26.20 -20.93
CA SER A 158 -9.67 -26.90 -19.92
C SER A 158 -9.87 -26.24 -18.55
N LYS A 159 -10.81 -26.78 -17.78
CA LYS A 159 -11.07 -26.44 -16.36
C LYS A 159 -9.93 -26.90 -15.44
N ALA A 160 -8.71 -26.44 -15.66
CA ALA A 160 -7.74 -26.42 -14.58
C ALA A 160 -8.27 -25.38 -13.56
N LYS A 161 -8.62 -25.83 -12.35
CA LYS A 161 -8.93 -24.97 -11.20
C LYS A 161 -7.67 -24.16 -10.85
N GLY A 162 -7.38 -23.14 -11.64
CA GLY A 162 -6.32 -22.19 -11.35
C GLY A 162 -6.74 -21.40 -10.12
N ASN A 163 -6.05 -21.60 -8.99
CA ASN A 163 -6.22 -20.79 -7.80
C ASN A 163 -5.92 -19.33 -8.17
N LYS A 164 -6.91 -18.43 -8.09
CA LYS A 164 -6.71 -17.00 -8.35
C LYS A 164 -5.48 -16.51 -7.56
N CYS A 165 -4.39 -16.16 -8.24
CA CYS A 165 -3.06 -15.77 -7.72
C CYS A 165 -3.05 -14.48 -6.89
N TYR A 166 -4.21 -14.02 -6.43
CA TYR A 166 -4.35 -12.78 -5.69
C TYR A 166 -5.31 -12.95 -4.50
N THR A 167 -5.56 -14.20 -4.10
CA THR A 167 -6.06 -14.50 -2.76
C THR A 167 -5.03 -14.05 -1.72
N ASN A 168 -5.50 -13.82 -0.49
CA ASN A 168 -4.60 -13.53 0.63
C ASN A 168 -3.47 -14.56 0.75
N SER A 169 -3.74 -15.85 0.50
CA SER A 169 -2.72 -16.91 0.53
C SER A 169 -1.61 -16.73 -0.51
N CYS A 170 -1.94 -16.29 -1.72
CA CYS A 170 -0.92 -16.06 -2.74
C CYS A 170 -0.08 -14.81 -2.43
N CYS A 171 -0.72 -13.75 -1.91
CA CYS A 171 0.01 -12.58 -1.40
C CYS A 171 0.93 -12.96 -0.24
N GLN A 172 0.47 -13.83 0.67
CA GLN A 172 1.28 -14.36 1.76
C GLN A 172 2.50 -15.11 1.25
N GLU A 173 2.32 -16.04 0.32
CA GLU A 173 3.43 -16.79 -0.28
C GLU A 173 4.44 -15.85 -0.95
N PHE A 174 3.97 -14.89 -1.75
CA PHE A 174 4.84 -13.94 -2.45
C PHE A 174 5.66 -13.07 -1.48
N PHE A 175 5.03 -12.53 -0.43
CA PHE A 175 5.70 -11.66 0.54
C PHE A 175 6.32 -12.41 1.74
N SER A 176 6.28 -13.74 1.78
CA SER A 176 7.02 -14.52 2.79
C SER A 176 8.53 -14.48 2.57
N ASN A 177 8.96 -14.03 1.39
CA ASN A 177 10.37 -13.89 1.03
C ASN A 177 10.86 -12.45 1.29
N SER A 178 11.99 -12.31 1.99
CA SER A 178 12.58 -11.01 2.37
C SER A 178 12.92 -10.14 1.15
N TYR A 179 13.46 -10.73 0.07
CA TYR A 179 13.75 -10.00 -1.16
C TYR A 179 12.49 -9.38 -1.79
N MET A 180 11.36 -10.09 -1.74
CA MET A 180 10.09 -9.57 -2.25
C MET A 180 9.50 -8.48 -1.34
N GLN A 181 9.71 -8.56 -0.02
CA GLN A 181 9.34 -7.49 0.91
C GLN A 181 10.15 -6.22 0.62
N ASP A 182 11.47 -6.35 0.44
CA ASP A 182 12.35 -5.21 0.14
C ASP A 182 12.01 -4.59 -1.21
N ALA A 183 11.83 -5.42 -2.24
CA ALA A 183 11.42 -4.96 -3.56
C ALA A 183 10.09 -4.20 -3.52
N PHE A 184 9.13 -4.68 -2.70
CA PHE A 184 7.87 -4.00 -2.49
C PHE A 184 8.02 -2.62 -1.86
N PHE A 185 8.80 -2.50 -0.77
CA PHE A 185 9.00 -1.19 -0.15
C PHE A 185 9.74 -0.22 -1.06
N LYS A 186 10.67 -0.71 -1.89
CA LYS A 186 11.32 0.09 -2.93
C LYS A 186 10.38 0.50 -4.06
N LEU A 187 9.41 -0.35 -4.42
CA LEU A 187 8.34 0.05 -5.33
C LEU A 187 7.46 1.13 -4.72
N ILE A 188 7.09 1.02 -3.44
CA ILE A 188 6.34 2.07 -2.75
C ILE A 188 7.17 3.37 -2.71
N GLN A 189 8.46 3.30 -2.43
CA GLN A 189 9.36 4.46 -2.51
C GLN A 189 9.34 5.08 -3.92
N LEU A 190 9.47 4.26 -4.97
CA LEU A 190 9.49 4.71 -6.37
C LEU A 190 8.21 5.44 -6.79
N ILE A 191 7.04 4.94 -6.38
CA ILE A 191 5.76 5.55 -6.73
C ILE A 191 5.63 6.96 -6.14
N TYR A 192 6.18 7.17 -4.94
CA TYR A 192 6.11 8.42 -4.20
C TYR A 192 7.36 9.31 -4.34
N THR A 193 8.36 8.87 -5.10
CA THR A 193 9.53 9.68 -5.46
C THR A 193 9.09 10.88 -6.30
N GLY A 194 9.53 12.09 -5.95
CA GLY A 194 9.04 13.33 -6.56
C GLY A 194 7.52 13.43 -6.46
N PHE A 195 7.00 13.33 -5.23
CA PHE A 195 5.58 13.17 -4.95
C PHE A 195 4.70 14.16 -5.73
N ASN A 196 3.77 13.61 -6.51
CA ASN A 196 2.79 14.37 -7.27
C ASN A 196 1.52 13.52 -7.43
N CYS A 197 0.36 14.12 -7.17
CA CYS A 197 -0.92 13.40 -7.22
C CYS A 197 -1.23 12.81 -8.61
N ASP A 198 -0.93 13.50 -9.71
CA ASP A 198 -1.13 12.97 -11.07
C ASP A 198 -0.23 11.77 -11.35
N ARG A 199 1.02 11.86 -10.89
CA ARG A 199 1.96 10.75 -10.97
C ARG A 199 1.44 9.53 -10.19
N CYS A 200 0.98 9.72 -8.95
CA CYS A 200 0.37 8.65 -8.17
C CYS A 200 -0.87 8.08 -8.87
N CYS A 201 -1.76 8.93 -9.39
CA CYS A 201 -2.94 8.50 -10.13
C CYS A 201 -2.58 7.60 -11.32
N SER A 202 -1.57 8.01 -12.10
CA SER A 202 -1.07 7.27 -13.26
C SER A 202 -0.47 5.91 -12.87
N ARG A 203 0.37 5.87 -11.82
CA ARG A 203 1.04 4.65 -11.35
C ARG A 203 0.07 3.63 -10.77
N PHE A 204 -0.90 4.09 -10.00
CA PHE A 204 -1.89 3.25 -9.34
C PHE A 204 -3.10 2.90 -10.21
N ARG A 205 -3.37 3.69 -11.26
CA ARG A 205 -4.54 3.57 -12.16
C ARG A 205 -5.89 3.76 -11.45
N PHE A 206 -5.89 4.60 -10.43
CA PHE A 206 -7.09 5.13 -9.76
C PHE A 206 -6.80 6.55 -9.30
N ARG A 207 -7.83 7.32 -8.94
CA ARG A 207 -7.74 8.75 -8.67
C ARG A 207 -8.17 9.07 -7.25
N CYS A 208 -7.59 10.14 -6.70
CA CYS A 208 -7.93 10.71 -5.39
C CYS A 208 -9.12 11.69 -5.45
N CYS A 209 -9.46 12.18 -6.64
CA CYS A 209 -10.52 13.15 -6.87
C CYS A 209 -11.50 12.60 -7.95
N ALA A 210 -12.80 12.82 -7.79
CA ALA A 210 -13.84 12.25 -8.67
C ALA A 210 -13.88 12.92 -10.06
N GLN A 211 -14.29 12.17 -11.09
CA GLN A 211 -14.34 12.69 -12.45
C GLN A 211 -15.33 13.84 -12.55
N GLY A 212 -14.90 14.97 -13.10
CA GLY A 212 -15.75 16.16 -13.26
C GLY A 212 -15.97 17.00 -12.01
N LYS A 213 -15.41 16.63 -10.83
CA LYS A 213 -15.58 17.43 -9.60
C LYS A 213 -14.43 18.37 -9.26
N ASN A 214 -13.22 18.17 -9.80
CA ASN A 214 -12.10 19.11 -9.76
C ASN A 214 -10.98 18.55 -10.64
N SER A 215 -10.58 19.27 -11.70
CA SER A 215 -9.38 18.94 -12.48
C SER A 215 -8.08 19.26 -11.73
N PHE A 216 -8.17 19.92 -10.58
CA PHE A 216 -7.04 20.35 -9.77
C PHE A 216 -6.99 19.56 -8.45
N HIS A 217 -5.80 19.07 -8.11
CA HIS A 217 -5.57 18.39 -6.83
C HIS A 217 -5.56 19.39 -5.69
N THR A 218 -6.30 19.10 -4.62
CA THR A 218 -6.28 19.87 -3.37
C THR A 218 -5.32 19.25 -2.34
N ASP A 219 -5.05 19.94 -1.24
CA ASP A 219 -4.29 19.36 -0.12
C ASP A 219 -4.98 18.13 0.48
N GLY A 220 -6.32 18.06 0.40
CA GLY A 220 -7.06 16.83 0.71
C GLY A 220 -6.64 15.65 -0.17
N CYS A 221 -6.39 15.87 -1.48
CA CYS A 221 -5.89 14.81 -2.35
C CYS A 221 -4.44 14.39 -1.94
N LYS A 222 -3.60 15.29 -1.40
CA LYS A 222 -2.28 14.93 -0.82
C LYS A 222 -2.40 14.07 0.44
N ILE A 223 -3.30 14.43 1.36
CA ILE A 223 -3.54 13.69 2.61
C ILE A 223 -3.97 12.25 2.32
N LYS A 224 -4.88 12.06 1.35
CA LYS A 224 -5.32 10.72 0.89
C LYS A 224 -4.14 9.85 0.48
N TRP A 225 -3.26 10.38 -0.36
CA TRP A 225 -2.05 9.67 -0.80
C TRP A 225 -1.07 9.40 0.35
N LYS A 226 -0.89 10.36 1.28
CA LYS A 226 -0.09 10.16 2.50
C LYS A 226 -0.63 9.01 3.35
N ASN A 227 -1.95 8.93 3.53
CA ASN A 227 -2.60 7.85 4.27
C ASN A 227 -2.39 6.49 3.60
N LEU A 228 -2.48 6.42 2.27
CA LEU A 228 -2.20 5.21 1.51
C LEU A 228 -0.73 4.78 1.61
N TYR A 229 0.20 5.73 1.55
CA TYR A 229 1.62 5.48 1.77
C TYR A 229 1.89 4.93 3.19
N LYS A 230 1.36 5.61 4.22
CA LYS A 230 1.46 5.18 5.63
C LYS A 230 0.92 3.76 5.80
N TYR A 231 -0.22 3.44 5.16
CA TYR A 231 -0.78 2.10 5.17
C TYR A 231 0.19 1.06 4.59
N PHE A 232 0.75 1.30 3.41
CA PHE A 232 1.67 0.35 2.79
C PHE A 232 2.95 0.15 3.62
N LYS A 233 3.50 1.21 4.21
CA LYS A 233 4.68 1.13 5.07
C LYS A 233 4.42 0.43 6.41
N LYS A 234 3.32 0.75 7.11
CA LYS A 234 3.11 0.34 8.51
C LYS A 234 2.16 -0.84 8.70
N HIS A 235 1.28 -1.13 7.75
CA HIS A 235 0.16 -2.06 7.98
C HIS A 235 0.03 -3.18 6.96
N PHE A 236 0.55 -3.01 5.74
CA PHE A 236 0.34 -3.99 4.67
C PHE A 236 0.77 -5.43 5.02
N LEU A 237 1.99 -5.62 5.52
CA LEU A 237 2.47 -6.96 5.91
C LEU A 237 1.70 -7.54 7.09
N ASN A 238 1.31 -6.69 8.06
CA ASN A 238 0.52 -7.10 9.22
C ASN A 238 -0.88 -7.56 8.80
N ASP A 239 -1.54 -6.86 7.87
CA ASP A 239 -2.84 -7.24 7.31
C ASP A 239 -2.76 -8.57 6.52
N LEU A 240 -1.57 -8.96 6.06
CA LEU A 240 -1.28 -10.28 5.48
C LEU A 240 -0.83 -11.33 6.50
N ASN A 241 -0.71 -10.99 7.80
CA ASN A 241 -0.13 -11.84 8.85
C ASN A 241 1.32 -12.28 8.54
N ILE A 242 2.12 -11.39 7.94
CA ILE A 242 3.52 -11.63 7.61
C ILE A 242 4.39 -10.78 8.54
N LYS A 243 5.39 -11.41 9.17
CA LYS A 243 6.42 -10.68 9.91
C LYS A 243 7.36 -10.01 8.93
N ARG A 244 7.68 -8.74 9.19
CA ARG A 244 8.75 -8.04 8.47
C ARG A 244 10.07 -8.73 8.76
N LEU A 245 10.77 -9.15 7.72
CA LEU A 245 12.10 -9.75 7.83
C LEU A 245 13.17 -8.66 7.80
N PRO A 246 14.38 -8.92 8.33
CA PRO A 246 15.55 -8.08 8.06
C PRO A 246 15.74 -7.90 6.55
N SER A 247 16.28 -6.76 6.14
CA SER A 247 16.56 -6.53 4.72
C SER A 247 17.49 -7.63 4.21
N ALA A 248 17.14 -8.19 3.04
CA ALA A 248 17.91 -9.24 2.41
C ALA A 248 19.22 -8.70 1.80
N ILE A 249 19.25 -7.40 1.50
CA ILE A 249 20.44 -6.70 1.08
C ILE A 249 21.12 -6.16 2.34
N PHE A 250 22.28 -6.71 2.65
CA PHE A 250 23.23 -6.00 3.48
C PHE A 250 23.66 -4.78 2.68
N GLU A 251 23.33 -3.58 3.17
CA GLU A 251 24.08 -2.41 2.76
C GLU A 251 25.50 -2.69 3.23
N ASP A 252 26.37 -3.08 2.31
CA ASP A 252 27.80 -3.11 2.57
C ASP A 252 28.15 -1.70 3.01
N SER A 253 28.18 -1.50 4.33
CA SER A 253 28.70 -0.32 4.97
C SER A 253 30.13 -0.18 4.47
N GLU A 254 30.33 0.75 3.53
CA GLU A 254 31.59 1.36 3.18
C GLU A 254 32.82 0.48 3.46
N ILE A 255 32.99 -0.60 2.69
CA ILE A 255 34.31 -1.20 2.56
C ILE A 255 35.01 -0.45 1.43
N ASN A 256 35.68 0.63 1.84
CA ASN A 256 36.76 1.34 1.15
C ASN A 256 36.42 2.07 -0.16
N SER A 257 36.39 3.41 -0.11
CA SER A 257 37.41 4.29 -0.73
C SER A 257 37.11 5.76 -0.47
#